data_AF-A0A8S3JBH4-F1
#
_entry.id   AF-A0A8S3JBH4-F1
#
_cell.length_a   1.000
_cell.length_b   1.000
_cell.length_c   1.000
_cell.angle_alpha   90.00
_cell.angle_beta   90.00
_cell.angle_gamma   90.00
#
_symmetry.space_group_name_H-M   'P 1'
#
loop_
_entity.id
_entity.type
_entity.pdbx_description
1 polymer ?
#
loop_
_entity_poly.entity_id
_entity_poly.type
_entity_poly.pdbx_seq_one_letter_code
_entity_poly.pdbx_strand_id
1 'polypeptide(L)' 'FIKDYSDSDRIELQEELIVVVIKMLIKHDYLNYYQGYHDICLTFLLVLGADLCLPFIDTITKSHFK' A
#
# COMPACT_ATOMS: atom_id res chain seq x y z
N PHE A 1 -0.03 -19.75 2.77
CA PHE A 1 -0.40 -18.32 2.89
C PHE A 1 -1.03 -17.75 1.63
N ILE A 2 -1.65 -18.56 0.75
CA ILE A 2 -2.45 -18.01 -0.35
C ILE A 2 -3.91 -18.14 0.10
N LYS A 3 -4.46 -17.02 0.55
CA LYS A 3 -5.89 -16.87 0.84
C LYS A 3 -6.58 -16.85 -0.52
N ASP A 4 -7.56 -17.72 -0.75
CA ASP A 4 -8.39 -17.60 -1.94
C ASP A 4 -9.30 -16.39 -1.76
N TYR A 5 -9.03 -15.33 -2.51
CA TYR A 5 -9.82 -14.11 -2.50
C TYR A 5 -10.98 -14.25 -3.46
N SER A 6 -12.21 -14.10 -2.95
CA SER A 6 -13.39 -13.91 -3.79
C SER A 6 -13.28 -12.60 -4.56
N ASP A 7 -14.11 -12.44 -5.61
CA ASP A 7 -14.13 -11.19 -6.37
C ASP A 7 -14.48 -9.97 -5.49
N SER A 8 -15.34 -10.16 -4.48
CA SER A 8 -15.65 -9.10 -3.50
C SER A 8 -14.43 -8.73 -2.66
N ASP A 9 -13.71 -9.73 -2.15
CA ASP A 9 -12.52 -9.48 -1.33
C ASP A 9 -11.42 -8.77 -2.14
N ARG A 10 -11.32 -9.06 -3.44
CA ARG A 10 -10.39 -8.39 -4.35
C ARG A 10 -10.75 -6.92 -4.55
N ILE A 11 -12.05 -6.61 -4.67
CA ILE A 11 -12.53 -5.23 -4.82
C ILE A 11 -12.24 -4.44 -3.55
N GLU A 12 -12.59 -4.98 -2.38
CA GLU A 12 -12.31 -4.35 -1.08
C GLU A 12 -10.80 -4.09 -0.90
N LEU A 13 -9.97 -5.07 -1.22
CA LEU A 13 -8.51 -4.93 -1.14
C LEU A 13 -7.97 -3.87 -2.12
N GLN A 14 -8.55 -3.74 -3.32
CA GLN A 14 -8.19 -2.70 -4.27
C GLN A 14 -8.57 -1.31 -3.74
N GLU A 15 -9.75 -1.16 -3.14
CA GLU A 15 -10.18 0.11 -2.53
C GLU A 15 -9.26 0.51 -1.38
N GLU A 16 -8.91 -0.43 -0.50
CA GLU A 16 -7.96 -0.21 0.59
C GLU A 16 -6.57 0.19 0.06
N LEU A 17 -6.08 -0.50 -0.98
CA LEU A 17 -4.80 -0.20 -1.61
C LEU A 17 -4.77 1.21 -2.19
N ILE A 18 -5.84 1.63 -2.88
CA ILE A 18 -5.96 2.98 -3.42
C ILE A 18 -5.85 4.02 -2.30
N VAL A 19 -6.56 3.81 -1.18
CA VAL A 19 -6.50 4.70 -0.02
C VAL A 19 -5.08 4.79 0.54
N VAL A 20 -4.37 3.67 0.66
CA VAL A 20 -2.99 3.62 1.15
C VAL A 20 -2.05 4.40 0.23
N VAL A 21 -2.10 4.15 -1.08
CA VAL A 21 -1.24 4.81 -2.07
C VAL A 21 -1.48 6.32 -2.08
N ILE A 22 -2.74 6.76 -2.11
CA ILE A 22 -3.08 8.18 -2.11
C ILE A 22 -2.59 8.86 -0.83
N LYS A 23 -2.77 8.23 0.35
CA LYS A 23 -2.26 8.78 1.62
C LYS A 23 -0.74 9.00 1.59
N MET A 24 0.01 8.12 0.94
CA MET A 24 1.47 8.25 0.85
C MET A 24 1.88 9.35 -0.13
N LEU A 25 1.23 9.44 -1.30
CA LEU A 25 1.50 10.50 -2.29
C LEU A 25 1.17 11.89 -1.75
N ILE A 26 0.09 12.04 -0.97
CA ILE A 26 -0.25 13.31 -0.32
C ILE A 26 0.77 13.66 0.77
N LYS A 27 1.24 12.67 1.52
CA LYS A 27 2.15 12.88 2.66
C LYS A 27 3.58 13.17 2.23
N HIS A 28 4.02 12.63 1.10
CA HIS A 28 5.35 12.78 0.54
C HIS A 28 5.24 13.46 -0.82
N ASP A 29 5.18 14.78 -0.83
CA ASP A 29 5.06 15.61 -2.04
C ASP A 29 6.24 15.46 -3.02
N TYR A 30 7.39 14.98 -2.54
CA TYR A 30 8.56 14.63 -3.33
C TYR A 30 8.47 13.23 -3.98
N LEU A 31 7.51 12.39 -3.57
CA LEU A 31 7.36 11.03 -4.08
C LEU A 31 6.74 11.05 -5.48
N ASN A 32 7.57 10.83 -6.49
CA ASN A 32 7.08 10.53 -7.83
C ASN A 32 6.54 9.09 -7.84
N TYR A 33 5.25 8.93 -8.11
CA TYR A 33 4.65 7.59 -8.22
C TYR A 33 5.38 6.79 -9.31
N TYR A 34 6.03 5.71 -8.91
CA TYR A 34 6.72 4.81 -9.83
C TYR A 34 5.95 3.50 -9.96
N GLN A 35 6.00 2.92 -11.17
CA GLN A 35 5.35 1.66 -11.47
C GLN A 35 5.97 0.54 -10.60
N GLY A 36 5.16 -0.07 -9.73
CA GLY A 36 5.59 -1.06 -8.73
C GLY A 36 5.46 -0.59 -7.27
N TYR A 37 5.23 0.71 -7.00
CA TYR A 37 5.00 1.21 -5.63
C TYR A 37 3.76 0.58 -4.98
N HIS A 38 2.69 0.38 -5.76
CA HIS A 38 1.47 -0.26 -5.30
C HIS A 38 1.70 -1.73 -4.92
N ASP A 39 2.61 -2.47 -5.59
CA ASP A 39 2.93 -3.86 -5.23
C ASP A 39 3.58 -3.95 -3.85
N ILE A 40 4.44 -2.98 -3.51
CA ILE A 40 5.02 -2.86 -2.18
C ILE A 40 3.91 -2.60 -1.16
N CYS A 41 3.07 -1.58 -1.41
CA CYS A 41 1.95 -1.25 -0.53
C CYS A 41 1.00 -2.45 -0.33
N LEU A 42 0.69 -3.18 -1.40
CA LEU A 42 -0.15 -4.37 -1.39
C LEU A 42 0.48 -5.49 -0.56
N THR A 43 1.79 -5.69 -0.65
CA THR A 43 2.50 -6.70 0.17
C THR A 43 2.36 -6.41 1.66
N PHE A 44 2.53 -5.14 2.06
CA PHE A 44 2.32 -4.74 3.46
C PHE A 44 0.85 -4.86 3.87
N LEU A 45 -0.09 -4.49 2.99
CA LEU A 45 -1.52 -4.59 3.25
C LEU A 45 -1.96 -6.05 3.45
N LEU A 46 -1.49 -6.97 2.61
CA LEU A 46 -1.78 -8.40 2.69
C LEU A 46 -1.23 -9.07 3.97
N VAL A 47 -0.12 -8.57 4.52
CA VAL A 47 0.57 -9.17 5.67
C VAL A 47 0.14 -8.52 6.98
N LEU A 48 0.00 -7.19 7.02
CA LEU A 48 -0.25 -6.41 8.23
C LEU A 48 -1.69 -5.93 8.37
N GLY A 49 -2.48 -5.93 7.29
CA GLY A 49 -3.79 -5.31 7.24
C GLY A 49 -3.74 -3.77 7.18
N ALA A 50 -4.89 -3.16 6.91
CA ALA A 50 -5.01 -1.72 6.69
C ALA A 50 -4.59 -0.87 7.91
N ASP A 51 -4.91 -1.34 9.12
CA ASP A 51 -4.67 -0.59 10.36
C ASP A 51 -3.17 -0.41 10.67
N LEU A 52 -2.37 -1.43 10.40
CA LEU A 52 -0.96 -1.45 10.79
C LEU A 52 -0.01 -1.12 9.62
N CYS A 53 -0.44 -1.17 8.36
CA CYS A 53 0.48 -1.02 7.23
C CYS A 53 1.07 0.39 7.08
N LEU A 54 0.32 1.44 7.40
CA LEU A 54 0.67 2.83 7.06
C LEU A 54 2.00 3.31 7.67
N PRO A 55 2.31 3.10 8.96
CA PRO A 55 3.59 3.52 9.53
C PRO A 55 4.81 2.80 8.93
N PHE A 56 4.65 1.54 8.53
CA PHE A 56 5.73 0.77 7.89
C PHE A 56 5.98 1.25 6.46
N ILE A 57 4.92 1.44 5.68
CA ILE A 57 5.02 1.99 4.32
C ILE A 57 5.63 3.40 4.37
N ASP A 58 5.26 4.23 5.35
CA ASP A 58 5.85 5.56 5.56
C ASP A 58 7.37 5.51 5.82
N THR A 59 7.80 4.55 6.65
CA THR A 59 9.21 4.36 7.00
C THR A 59 10.02 3.89 5.80
N ILE A 60 9.48 2.95 5.02
CA ILE A 60 10.12 2.45 3.79
C ILE A 60 10.17 3.55 2.72
N THR A 61 9.08 4.31 2.55
CA THR A 61 8.99 5.41 1.58
C THR A 61 10.09 6.44 1.82
N LYS A 62 10.27 6.92 3.06
CA LYS A 62 11.32 7.90 3.40
C LYS A 62 12.75 7.39 3.24
N SER A 63 12.97 6.08 3.38
CA SER A 63 14.32 5.50 3.40
C SER A 63 14.79 5.06 2.01
N HIS A 64 13.88 4.60 1.14
CA HIS A 64 14.25 3.97 -0.14
C HIS A 64 13.72 4.70 -1.38
N PHE A 65 12.79 5.66 -1.24
CA PHE A 65 12.10 6.30 -2.37
C PHE A 65 12.16 7.83 -2.30
N LYS A 66 13.39 8.37 -2.28
CA LYS A 66 13.68 9.81 -2.37
C LYS A 66 13.85 10.27 -3.82
#